data_AF-A0A6B2G4T4-F1
#
_entry.id   AF-A0A6B2G4T4-F1
#
_cell.length_a   1.000
_cell.length_b   1.000
_cell.length_c   1.000
_cell.angle_alpha   90.00
_cell.angle_beta   90.00
_cell.angle_gamma   90.00
#
_symmetry.space_group_name_H-M   'P 1'
#
loop_
_entity.id
_entity.type
_entity.pdbx_description
1 polymer ?
#
loop_
_entity_poly.entity_id
_entity_poly.type
_entity_poly.pdbx_seq_one_letter_code
_entity_poly.pdbx_strand_id
1 'polypeptide(L)'
;PNDNSEAKLTDSKPIFNLSLIIQEIIQKHYDGIDFVERNHGPLIDSCMKEEGFHVVCGIDHKTGYVFGGNRWNCGTWMDKMGSSEAASNKGFPATPRDGSSIELVALFSSILTWLSEISTDSIYPFKGVTRKNNNSLVTWDTLNDKIKNNFEESFWIPKCRMKAIQKFHAQSPLINKTGIYKDTFGSSLDYCDYQFRPNILIAMCVAPDLFKPKKAIHVLRRIHQELEGKYGISTLDHSDWNYCGFYVNN
;
A
#
# COMPACT_ATOMS: atom_id res chain seq x y z
N PRO A 1 24.40 -1.21 11.40
CA PRO A 1 24.02 -2.65 11.49
C PRO A 1 23.38 -3.11 10.18
N ASN A 2 23.61 -4.36 9.78
CA ASN A 2 22.98 -4.97 8.58
C ASN A 2 21.72 -5.77 8.96
N ASP A 3 21.21 -5.54 10.17
CA ASP A 3 20.14 -6.28 10.83
C ASP A 3 19.27 -5.36 11.72
N ASN A 4 18.32 -5.97 12.42
CA ASN A 4 17.35 -5.26 13.27
C ASN A 4 17.92 -4.88 14.66
N SER A 5 19.21 -5.09 14.93
CA SER A 5 19.85 -4.76 16.22
C SER A 5 19.83 -3.25 16.52
N GLU A 6 20.00 -2.87 17.79
CA GLU A 6 20.00 -1.47 18.21
C GLU A 6 20.95 -0.60 17.36
N ALA A 7 20.46 0.59 16.99
CA ALA A 7 21.26 1.56 16.26
C ALA A 7 22.33 2.15 17.19
N LYS A 8 23.54 1.59 17.15
CA LYS A 8 24.71 2.25 17.73
C LYS A 8 25.09 3.42 16.82
N LEU A 9 24.83 4.64 17.26
CA LEU A 9 25.33 5.84 16.59
C LEU A 9 26.86 5.81 16.67
N THR A 10 27.50 5.54 15.53
CA THR A 10 28.96 5.58 15.39
C THR A 10 29.35 6.79 14.57
N ASP A 11 30.52 7.37 14.82
CA ASP A 11 31.08 8.43 13.97
C ASP A 11 31.51 7.94 12.57
N SER A 12 31.48 6.62 12.34
CA SER A 12 31.77 6.04 11.03
C SER A 12 30.68 6.39 10.00
N LYS A 13 31.09 6.92 8.85
CA LYS A 13 30.23 7.26 7.71
C LYS A 13 30.52 6.34 6.53
N PRO A 14 30.09 5.07 6.58
CA PRO A 14 30.28 4.16 5.46
C PRO A 14 29.60 4.69 4.19
N ILE A 15 30.29 4.58 3.05
CA ILE A 15 29.76 4.96 1.74
C ILE A 15 29.24 3.69 1.05
N PHE A 16 27.99 3.71 0.63
CA PHE A 16 27.35 2.61 -0.09
C PHE A 16 26.94 3.05 -1.49
N ASN A 17 27.04 2.14 -2.46
CA ASN A 17 26.45 2.36 -3.77
C ASN A 17 24.91 2.29 -3.64
N LEU A 18 24.21 3.28 -4.21
CA LEU A 18 22.75 3.33 -4.21
C LEU A 18 22.13 2.04 -4.77
N SER A 19 22.80 1.38 -5.73
CA SER A 19 22.31 0.13 -6.29
C SER A 19 22.18 -1.01 -5.27
N LEU A 20 23.13 -1.09 -4.33
CA LEU A 20 23.11 -2.05 -3.23
C LEU A 20 21.97 -1.76 -2.27
N ILE A 21 21.71 -0.49 -1.98
CA ILE A 21 20.62 -0.08 -1.09
C ILE A 21 19.27 -0.42 -1.70
N ILE A 22 19.06 -0.10 -2.98
CA ILE A 22 17.83 -0.46 -3.70
C ILE A 22 17.63 -1.98 -3.70
N GLN A 23 18.70 -2.74 -3.97
CA GLN A 23 18.63 -4.20 -3.99
C GLN A 23 18.28 -4.76 -2.62
N GLU A 24 18.91 -4.24 -1.56
CA GLU A 24 18.65 -4.66 -0.19
C GLU A 24 17.19 -4.40 0.19
N ILE A 25 16.65 -3.22 -0.12
CA ILE A 25 15.24 -2.88 0.17
C ILE A 25 14.32 -3.92 -0.47
N ILE A 26 14.48 -4.20 -1.77
CA ILE A 26 13.56 -5.10 -2.48
C ILE A 26 13.77 -6.56 -2.04
N GLN A 27 15.02 -6.98 -1.82
CA GLN A 27 15.31 -8.32 -1.31
C GLN A 27 14.71 -8.54 0.08
N LYS A 28 14.80 -7.57 0.99
CA LYS A 28 14.20 -7.66 2.33
C LYS A 28 12.67 -7.74 2.26
N HIS A 29 12.04 -6.94 1.40
CA HIS A 29 10.59 -7.05 1.18
C HIS A 29 10.19 -8.40 0.58
N TYR A 30 10.98 -8.92 -0.36
CA TYR A 30 10.75 -10.23 -0.94
C TYR A 30 10.91 -11.36 0.09
N ASP A 31 11.88 -11.23 1.00
CA ASP A 31 12.13 -12.17 2.07
C ASP A 31 11.10 -12.11 3.21
N GLY A 32 10.38 -11.00 3.33
CA GLY A 32 9.54 -10.65 4.47
C GLY A 32 10.32 -9.87 5.53
N ILE A 33 9.67 -8.81 6.02
CA ILE A 33 10.14 -7.96 7.10
C ILE A 33 9.17 -8.14 8.26
N ASP A 34 9.73 -8.41 9.44
CA ASP A 34 9.00 -8.60 10.69
C ASP A 34 9.88 -8.03 11.81
N PHE A 35 9.44 -6.93 12.43
CA PHE A 35 10.15 -6.32 13.54
C PHE A 35 9.20 -5.50 14.42
N VAL A 36 9.63 -5.27 15.66
CA VAL A 36 9.02 -4.28 16.54
C VAL A 36 9.87 -3.01 16.51
N GLU A 37 9.23 -1.85 16.38
CA GLU A 37 9.92 -0.57 16.33
C GLU A 37 10.93 -0.41 17.50
N ARG A 38 12.12 0.08 17.18
CA ARG A 38 13.20 0.21 18.18
C ARG A 38 12.83 1.27 19.20
N ASN A 39 13.00 0.95 20.48
CA ASN A 39 12.58 1.76 21.63
C ASN A 39 11.06 2.01 21.71
N HIS A 40 10.25 1.09 21.17
CA HIS A 40 8.79 1.18 21.23
C HIS A 40 8.27 1.49 22.65
N GLY A 41 7.13 2.16 22.71
CA GLY A 41 6.49 2.58 23.94
C GLY A 41 6.22 4.09 23.99
N PRO A 42 5.71 4.59 25.13
CA PRO A 42 5.15 5.94 25.24
C PRO A 42 6.12 7.08 24.93
N LEU A 43 7.44 6.82 24.95
CA LEU A 43 8.47 7.80 24.63
C LEU A 43 8.61 8.06 23.12
N ILE A 44 8.26 7.07 22.29
CA ILE A 44 8.25 7.21 20.82
C ILE A 44 6.88 7.69 20.35
N ASP A 45 5.82 7.00 20.79
CA ASP A 45 4.44 7.37 20.48
C ASP A 45 3.58 7.15 21.73
N SER A 46 3.01 8.24 22.23
CA SER A 46 2.20 8.25 23.46
C SER A 46 0.74 7.82 23.24
N CYS A 47 0.34 7.65 21.98
CA CYS A 47 -1.02 7.31 21.59
C CYS A 47 -1.12 5.90 21.01
N MET A 48 -0.12 5.45 20.24
CA MET A 48 -0.12 4.13 19.60
C MET A 48 -0.18 2.98 20.62
N LYS A 49 -0.91 1.92 20.27
CA LYS A 49 -0.95 0.70 21.06
C LYS A 49 0.30 -0.15 20.86
N GLU A 50 0.56 -1.06 21.79
CA GLU A 50 1.71 -1.98 21.72
C GLU A 50 1.73 -2.76 20.39
N GLU A 51 0.57 -3.20 19.92
CA GLU A 51 0.40 -3.92 18.66
C GLU A 51 0.71 -3.07 17.42
N GLY A 52 0.61 -1.74 17.53
CA GLY A 52 0.91 -0.81 16.44
C GLY A 52 2.39 -0.77 16.11
N PHE A 53 3.25 -0.96 17.10
CA PHE A 53 4.72 -0.97 16.94
C PHE A 53 5.24 -2.24 16.27
N HIS A 54 4.42 -3.31 16.18
CA HIS A 54 4.78 -4.52 15.44
C HIS A 54 4.49 -4.33 13.96
N VAL A 55 5.55 -4.22 13.16
CA VAL A 55 5.47 -3.98 11.72
C VAL A 55 5.84 -5.25 10.96
N VAL A 56 4.87 -5.75 10.20
CA VAL A 56 5.07 -6.81 9.22
C VAL A 56 4.83 -6.23 7.83
N CYS A 57 5.76 -6.45 6.91
CA CYS A 57 5.57 -6.10 5.50
C CYS A 57 6.36 -7.04 4.59
N GLY A 58 5.97 -7.08 3.31
CA GLY A 58 6.66 -7.92 2.34
C GLY A 58 5.96 -7.96 1.00
N ILE A 59 6.23 -9.03 0.24
CA ILE A 59 5.64 -9.26 -1.09
C ILE A 59 4.83 -10.55 -1.05
N ASP A 60 3.54 -10.46 -1.39
CA ASP A 60 2.71 -11.65 -1.58
C ASP A 60 3.20 -12.39 -2.82
N HIS A 61 3.76 -13.59 -2.63
CA HIS A 61 4.30 -14.38 -3.73
C HIS A 61 3.26 -14.86 -4.75
N LYS A 62 1.98 -14.86 -4.41
CA LYS A 62 0.89 -15.24 -5.33
C LYS A 62 0.53 -14.08 -6.25
N THR A 63 0.31 -12.91 -5.68
CA THR A 63 -0.16 -11.72 -6.44
C THR A 63 0.99 -10.85 -6.94
N GLY A 64 2.15 -10.88 -6.29
CA GLY A 64 3.26 -9.96 -6.50
C GLY A 64 3.12 -8.63 -5.76
N TYR A 65 2.05 -8.41 -5.00
CA TYR A 65 1.79 -7.13 -4.34
C TYR A 65 2.69 -6.93 -3.13
N VAL A 66 3.15 -5.70 -2.95
CA VAL A 66 3.64 -5.25 -1.66
C VAL A 66 2.46 -5.17 -0.68
N PHE A 67 2.66 -5.71 0.51
CA PHE A 67 1.71 -5.61 1.60
C PHE A 67 2.42 -5.19 2.87
N GLY A 68 1.68 -4.63 3.82
CA GLY A 68 2.21 -4.45 5.16
C GLY A 68 1.26 -3.80 6.13
N GLY A 69 1.76 -3.64 7.34
CA GLY A 69 1.10 -3.01 8.45
C GLY A 69 0.02 -3.87 9.10
N ASN A 70 -0.80 -3.22 9.93
CA ASN A 70 -1.90 -3.82 10.67
C ASN A 70 -2.95 -2.75 11.03
N ARG A 71 -4.12 -3.15 11.54
CA ARG A 71 -5.19 -2.21 11.94
C ARG A 71 -4.83 -1.17 13.00
N TRP A 72 -3.70 -1.33 13.68
CA TRP A 72 -3.22 -0.48 14.78
C TRP A 72 -2.10 0.46 14.35
N ASN A 73 -1.71 0.46 13.07
CA ASN A 73 -0.65 1.33 12.57
C ASN A 73 -1.07 2.21 11.39
N CYS A 74 -0.17 3.13 11.05
CA CYS A 74 -0.37 4.24 10.13
C CYS A 74 0.75 4.31 9.08
N GLY A 75 1.06 3.19 8.42
CA GLY A 75 2.21 3.11 7.49
C GLY A 75 2.03 3.80 6.12
N THR A 76 0.90 4.45 5.87
CA THR A 76 0.63 5.19 4.62
C THR A 76 0.44 6.67 4.92
N TRP A 77 0.44 7.53 3.90
CA TRP A 77 0.29 8.98 4.10
C TRP A 77 -1.02 9.42 4.77
N MET A 78 -2.05 8.56 4.80
CA MET A 78 -3.26 8.77 5.60
C MET A 78 -3.02 8.26 7.03
N ASP A 79 -2.17 8.97 7.78
CA ASP A 79 -1.47 8.45 8.96
C ASP A 79 -2.05 8.88 10.33
N LYS A 80 -3.26 9.46 10.36
CA LYS A 80 -3.80 10.00 11.61
C LYS A 80 -4.06 8.91 12.65
N MET A 81 -3.23 8.89 13.69
CA MET A 81 -3.45 8.14 14.92
C MET A 81 -4.43 8.89 15.83
N GLY A 82 -5.47 8.20 16.31
CA GLY A 82 -6.41 8.75 17.29
C GLY A 82 -5.74 9.00 18.63
N SER A 83 -6.11 10.10 19.30
CA SER A 83 -5.45 10.57 20.53
C SER A 83 -6.43 11.02 21.63
N SER A 84 -7.75 10.98 21.39
CA SER A 84 -8.75 11.43 22.37
C SER A 84 -9.22 10.30 23.27
N GLU A 85 -8.94 10.45 24.56
CA GLU A 85 -9.46 9.56 25.60
C GLU A 85 -10.96 9.75 25.81
N ALA A 86 -11.44 10.99 25.81
CA ALA A 86 -12.86 11.32 25.97
C ALA A 86 -13.73 10.71 24.86
N ALA A 87 -13.23 10.68 23.62
CA ALA A 87 -13.91 10.03 22.50
C ALA A 87 -13.59 8.53 22.37
N SER A 88 -12.82 7.96 23.31
CA SER A 88 -12.40 6.55 23.30
C SER A 88 -11.71 6.10 22.01
N ASN A 89 -10.96 7.00 21.34
CA ASN A 89 -10.28 6.70 20.08
C ASN A 89 -8.75 6.74 20.19
N LYS A 90 -8.19 7.00 21.37
CA LYS A 90 -6.74 6.99 21.60
C LYS A 90 -6.12 5.63 21.22
N GLY A 91 -5.14 5.65 20.32
CA GLY A 91 -4.46 4.47 19.81
C GLY A 91 -5.22 3.69 18.73
N PHE A 92 -6.29 4.27 18.19
CA PHE A 92 -6.98 3.73 17.02
C PHE A 92 -6.66 4.61 15.81
N PRO A 93 -5.96 4.07 14.79
CA PRO A 93 -5.82 4.75 13.51
C PRO A 93 -7.18 5.15 12.94
N ALA A 94 -7.30 6.37 12.45
CA ALA A 94 -8.51 6.83 11.77
C ALA A 94 -8.68 6.14 10.40
N THR A 95 -7.56 5.84 9.76
CA THR A 95 -7.49 5.27 8.41
C THR A 95 -6.36 4.24 8.32
N PRO A 96 -6.47 3.09 9.01
CA PRO A 96 -5.52 2.02 8.80
C PRO A 96 -5.66 1.54 7.35
N ARG A 97 -4.54 1.49 6.64
CA ARG A 97 -4.45 1.07 5.23
C ARG A 97 -3.43 -0.03 5.08
N ASP A 98 -3.58 -1.03 5.95
CA ASP A 98 -2.81 -2.25 5.94
C ASP A 98 -3.22 -3.19 4.81
N GLY A 99 -2.45 -4.25 4.60
CA GLY A 99 -2.56 -5.08 3.41
C GLY A 99 -1.88 -4.40 2.22
N SER A 100 -2.44 -4.53 1.02
CA SER A 100 -1.86 -4.00 -0.22
C SER A 100 -2.56 -2.71 -0.66
N SER A 101 -2.02 -1.54 -0.33
CA SER A 101 -2.56 -0.25 -0.78
C SER A 101 -2.27 0.00 -2.26
N ILE A 102 -3.28 0.52 -2.99
CA ILE A 102 -3.24 0.60 -4.45
C ILE A 102 -2.05 1.40 -4.98
N GLU A 103 -1.67 2.49 -4.31
CA GLU A 103 -0.55 3.33 -4.72
C GLU A 103 0.80 2.67 -4.47
N LEU A 104 0.97 1.90 -3.39
CA LEU A 104 2.23 1.20 -3.12
C LEU A 104 2.42 0.03 -4.08
N VAL A 105 1.35 -0.69 -4.42
CA VAL A 105 1.38 -1.73 -5.45
C VAL A 105 1.78 -1.15 -6.82
N ALA A 106 1.20 0.00 -7.19
CA ALA A 106 1.52 0.66 -8.45
C ALA A 106 2.92 1.25 -8.48
N LEU A 107 3.37 1.92 -7.42
CA LEU A 107 4.75 2.40 -7.27
C LEU A 107 5.74 1.25 -7.39
N PHE A 108 5.45 0.11 -6.75
CA PHE A 108 6.31 -1.07 -6.86
C PHE A 108 6.37 -1.62 -8.29
N SER A 109 5.23 -1.71 -8.98
CA SER A 109 5.20 -2.11 -10.40
C SER A 109 6.01 -1.16 -11.30
N SER A 110 5.94 0.15 -11.05
CA SER A 110 6.73 1.17 -11.74
C SER A 110 8.24 0.99 -11.48
N ILE A 111 8.62 0.78 -10.22
CA ILE A 111 10.01 0.48 -9.82
C ILE A 111 10.53 -0.78 -10.52
N LEU A 112 9.75 -1.87 -10.54
CA LEU A 112 10.16 -3.11 -11.20
C LEU A 112 10.33 -2.95 -12.71
N THR A 113 9.47 -2.14 -13.35
CA THR A 113 9.59 -1.81 -14.78
C THR A 113 10.90 -1.07 -15.03
N TRP A 114 11.15 -0.01 -14.26
CA TRP A 114 12.39 0.76 -14.35
C TRP A 114 13.63 -0.11 -14.11
N LEU A 115 13.63 -0.93 -13.06
CA LEU A 115 14.76 -1.84 -12.76
C LEU A 115 15.01 -2.85 -13.86
N SER A 116 13.96 -3.38 -14.49
CA SER A 116 14.10 -4.26 -15.65
C SER A 116 14.82 -3.55 -16.81
N GLU A 117 14.39 -2.34 -17.15
CA GLU A 117 14.99 -1.51 -18.20
C GLU A 117 16.48 -1.22 -17.92
N ILE A 118 16.79 -0.65 -16.76
CA ILE A 118 18.17 -0.25 -16.44
C ILE A 118 19.09 -1.44 -16.16
N SER A 119 18.55 -2.60 -15.79
CA SER A 119 19.34 -3.83 -15.69
C SER A 119 19.66 -4.43 -17.06
N THR A 120 18.76 -4.27 -18.04
CA THR A 120 18.99 -4.66 -19.44
C THR A 120 20.09 -3.79 -20.05
N ASP A 121 20.08 -2.49 -19.75
CA ASP A 121 21.11 -1.54 -20.18
C ASP A 121 22.44 -1.66 -19.39
N SER A 122 22.54 -2.65 -18.50
CA SER A 122 23.74 -2.90 -17.67
C SER A 122 24.13 -1.73 -16.74
N ILE A 123 23.22 -0.79 -16.48
CA ILE A 123 23.39 0.30 -15.51
C ILE A 123 23.18 -0.22 -14.08
N TYR A 124 22.22 -1.14 -13.91
CA TYR A 124 21.91 -1.78 -12.64
C TYR A 124 22.42 -3.22 -12.61
N PRO A 125 23.24 -3.61 -11.62
CA PRO A 125 23.93 -4.90 -11.66
C PRO A 125 23.05 -6.11 -11.33
N PHE A 126 21.83 -5.89 -10.80
CA PHE A 126 20.94 -6.96 -10.38
C PHE A 126 19.79 -7.17 -11.36
N LYS A 127 19.47 -8.43 -11.64
CA LYS A 127 18.40 -8.83 -12.57
C LYS A 127 17.10 -9.24 -11.88
N GLY A 128 17.07 -9.21 -10.55
CA GLY A 128 15.96 -9.71 -9.75
C GLY A 128 16.33 -9.90 -8.28
N VAL A 129 15.47 -10.62 -7.58
CA VAL A 129 15.66 -11.06 -6.19
C VAL A 129 15.90 -12.57 -6.13
N THR A 130 16.67 -12.99 -5.13
CA THR A 130 17.04 -14.40 -4.93
C THR A 130 16.14 -15.03 -3.88
N ARG A 131 15.59 -16.21 -4.16
CA ARG A 131 14.81 -16.95 -3.15
C ARG A 131 15.73 -17.59 -2.12
N LYS A 132 15.46 -17.37 -0.83
CA LYS A 132 16.23 -18.00 0.26
C LYS A 132 16.24 -19.53 0.26
N ASN A 133 15.18 -20.17 -0.21
CA ASN A 133 15.02 -21.62 -0.08
C ASN A 133 15.85 -22.43 -1.08
N ASN A 134 16.07 -21.92 -2.29
CA ASN A 134 16.72 -22.65 -3.37
C ASN A 134 17.69 -21.81 -4.20
N ASN A 135 17.98 -20.57 -3.79
CA ASN A 135 18.80 -19.60 -4.49
C ASN A 135 18.40 -19.33 -5.96
N SER A 136 17.14 -19.63 -6.32
CA SER A 136 16.64 -19.31 -7.66
C SER A 136 16.37 -17.80 -7.79
N LEU A 137 16.67 -17.27 -8.97
CA LEU A 137 16.40 -15.88 -9.32
C LEU A 137 14.93 -15.72 -9.70
N VAL A 138 14.28 -14.70 -9.15
CA VAL A 138 13.01 -14.16 -9.64
C VAL A 138 13.31 -12.83 -10.29
N THR A 139 13.14 -12.75 -11.60
CA THR A 139 13.48 -11.53 -12.36
C THR A 139 12.51 -10.39 -12.07
N TRP A 140 12.94 -9.16 -12.34
CA TRP A 140 12.08 -7.97 -12.24
C TRP A 140 10.80 -8.13 -13.06
N ASP A 141 10.92 -8.59 -14.31
CA ASP A 141 9.77 -8.86 -15.18
C ASP A 141 8.84 -9.91 -14.59
N THR A 142 9.38 -11.03 -14.10
CA THR A 142 8.57 -12.11 -13.51
C THR A 142 7.74 -11.59 -12.35
N LEU A 143 8.31 -10.72 -11.52
CA LEU A 143 7.61 -10.15 -10.38
C LEU A 143 6.57 -9.12 -10.82
N ASN A 144 6.90 -8.27 -11.78
CA ASN A 144 6.00 -7.26 -12.33
C ASN A 144 4.81 -7.89 -13.07
N ASP A 145 5.05 -8.96 -13.83
CA ASP A 145 4.02 -9.72 -14.54
C ASP A 145 3.00 -10.33 -13.57
N LYS A 146 3.43 -10.79 -12.39
CA LYS A 146 2.49 -11.22 -11.34
C LYS A 146 1.56 -10.09 -10.95
N ILE A 147 2.10 -8.90 -10.69
CA ILE A 147 1.29 -7.71 -10.34
C ILE A 147 0.31 -7.43 -11.47
N LYS A 148 0.80 -7.26 -12.70
CA LYS A 148 -0.03 -6.96 -13.89
C LYS A 148 -1.15 -7.98 -14.12
N ASN A 149 -0.85 -9.26 -13.96
CA ASN A 149 -1.82 -10.34 -14.20
C ASN A 149 -2.90 -10.42 -13.13
N ASN A 150 -2.62 -10.00 -11.89
CA ASN A 150 -3.59 -10.04 -10.80
C ASN A 150 -4.32 -8.71 -10.59
N PHE A 151 -3.72 -7.57 -10.95
CA PHE A 151 -4.16 -6.22 -10.52
C PHE A 151 -5.63 -5.94 -10.83
N GLU A 152 -6.02 -6.13 -12.08
CA GLU A 152 -7.40 -5.91 -12.52
C GLU A 152 -8.39 -6.85 -11.84
N GLU A 153 -8.00 -8.09 -11.54
CA GLU A 153 -8.89 -9.02 -10.87
C GLU A 153 -9.01 -8.71 -9.37
N SER A 154 -7.93 -8.30 -8.72
CA SER A 154 -7.94 -7.96 -7.30
C SER A 154 -8.63 -6.63 -6.99
N PHE A 155 -8.34 -5.58 -7.76
CA PHE A 155 -8.74 -4.20 -7.39
C PHE A 155 -10.01 -3.73 -8.08
N TRP A 156 -10.37 -4.22 -9.28
CA TRP A 156 -11.54 -3.67 -9.99
C TRP A 156 -12.86 -4.17 -9.41
N ILE A 157 -13.73 -3.23 -9.03
CA ILE A 157 -15.13 -3.48 -8.68
C ILE A 157 -16.00 -3.27 -9.92
N PRO A 158 -16.67 -4.32 -10.46
CA PRO A 158 -17.52 -4.20 -11.65
C PRO A 158 -18.60 -3.13 -11.51
N LYS A 159 -18.82 -2.34 -12.56
CA LYS A 159 -19.87 -1.29 -12.60
C LYS A 159 -21.28 -1.84 -12.33
N CYS A 160 -21.60 -3.01 -12.88
CA CYS A 160 -22.88 -3.68 -12.64
C CYS A 160 -22.90 -4.29 -11.24
N ARG A 161 -23.87 -3.87 -10.40
CA ARG A 161 -24.03 -4.35 -9.02
C ARG A 161 -24.13 -5.87 -8.92
N MET A 162 -24.92 -6.53 -9.78
CA MET A 162 -25.04 -7.99 -9.79
C MET A 162 -23.69 -8.67 -10.06
N LYS A 163 -22.88 -8.14 -10.99
CA LYS A 163 -21.54 -8.67 -11.27
C LYS A 163 -20.58 -8.44 -10.11
N ALA A 164 -20.68 -7.30 -9.42
CA ALA A 164 -19.88 -7.03 -8.23
C ALA A 164 -20.24 -7.99 -7.09
N ILE A 165 -21.53 -8.23 -6.83
CA ILE A 165 -22.01 -9.19 -5.83
C ILE A 165 -21.51 -10.60 -6.17
N GLN A 166 -21.62 -11.03 -7.43
CA GLN A 166 -21.15 -12.35 -7.84
C GLN A 166 -19.63 -12.51 -7.63
N LYS A 167 -18.86 -11.47 -7.95
CA LYS A 167 -17.39 -11.49 -7.84
C LYS A 167 -16.92 -11.49 -6.37
N PHE A 168 -17.54 -10.69 -5.52
CA PHE A 168 -17.12 -10.49 -4.12
C PHE A 168 -18.13 -11.06 -3.12
N HIS A 169 -18.78 -12.19 -3.45
CA HIS A 169 -19.92 -12.77 -2.75
C HIS A 169 -20.01 -12.47 -1.24
N ALA A 170 -19.01 -12.89 -0.46
CA ALA A 170 -18.97 -12.71 0.99
C ALA A 170 -18.83 -11.24 1.44
N GLN A 171 -18.10 -10.43 0.68
CA GLN A 171 -17.85 -9.01 0.95
C GLN A 171 -18.85 -8.08 0.26
N SER A 172 -19.84 -8.63 -0.44
CA SER A 172 -20.84 -7.84 -1.16
C SER A 172 -21.59 -6.80 -0.30
N PRO A 173 -21.86 -7.02 1.01
CA PRO A 173 -22.43 -5.98 1.86
C PRO A 173 -21.50 -4.78 2.10
N LEU A 174 -20.19 -4.96 1.95
CA LEU A 174 -19.17 -3.92 2.20
C LEU A 174 -18.97 -3.00 0.98
N ILE A 175 -19.49 -3.37 -0.18
CA ILE A 175 -19.35 -2.59 -1.41
C ILE A 175 -20.36 -1.44 -1.38
N ASN A 176 -19.90 -0.24 -1.04
CA ASN A 176 -20.70 0.99 -1.16
C ASN A 176 -20.87 1.41 -2.63
N LYS A 177 -19.78 1.42 -3.40
CA LYS A 177 -19.77 1.84 -4.81
C LYS A 177 -19.27 0.76 -5.76
N THR A 178 -19.82 0.77 -6.97
CA THR A 178 -19.42 -0.08 -8.09
C THR A 178 -18.74 0.72 -9.19
N GLY A 179 -17.94 0.09 -10.05
CA GLY A 179 -17.26 0.79 -11.15
C GLY A 179 -16.12 1.67 -10.67
N ILE A 180 -15.46 1.26 -9.59
CA ILE A 180 -14.27 1.89 -9.02
C ILE A 180 -13.18 0.81 -8.85
N TYR A 181 -11.98 1.22 -8.48
CA TYR A 181 -11.00 0.30 -7.93
C TYR A 181 -11.00 0.43 -6.41
N LYS A 182 -10.79 -0.71 -5.75
CA LYS A 182 -10.54 -0.82 -4.32
C LYS A 182 -9.39 0.09 -3.88
N ASP A 183 -9.44 0.61 -2.67
CA ASP A 183 -8.37 1.44 -2.10
C ASP A 183 -7.20 0.60 -1.58
N THR A 184 -7.53 -0.54 -0.96
CA THR A 184 -6.60 -1.56 -0.48
C THR A 184 -7.05 -2.95 -0.93
N PHE A 185 -6.15 -3.92 -0.85
CA PHE A 185 -6.48 -5.33 -1.05
C PHE A 185 -5.96 -6.14 0.14
N GLY A 186 -6.88 -6.80 0.84
CA GLY A 186 -6.58 -7.64 2.00
C GLY A 186 -6.27 -6.87 3.27
N SER A 187 -6.85 -5.67 3.45
CA SER A 187 -6.80 -4.98 4.75
C SER A 187 -7.47 -5.82 5.83
N SER A 188 -6.97 -5.75 7.06
CA SER A 188 -7.58 -6.41 8.23
C SER A 188 -8.94 -5.85 8.61
N LEU A 189 -9.30 -4.66 8.09
CA LEU A 189 -10.66 -4.13 8.14
C LEU A 189 -11.28 -4.22 6.73
N ASP A 190 -11.98 -5.32 6.47
CA ASP A 190 -12.49 -5.67 5.13
C ASP A 190 -13.27 -4.56 4.40
N TYR A 191 -13.88 -3.61 5.10
CA TYR A 191 -14.62 -2.51 4.46
C TYR A 191 -13.68 -1.44 3.87
N CYS A 192 -12.49 -1.23 4.43
CA CYS A 192 -11.50 -0.25 3.96
C CYS A 192 -11.09 -0.52 2.51
N ASP A 193 -10.96 -1.81 2.17
CA ASP A 193 -10.72 -2.32 0.84
C ASP A 193 -11.69 -1.74 -0.22
N TYR A 194 -12.96 -1.51 0.11
CA TYR A 194 -14.00 -1.13 -0.86
C TYR A 194 -14.34 0.37 -0.86
N GLN A 195 -13.54 1.18 -0.16
CA GLN A 195 -13.76 2.63 -0.10
C GLN A 195 -13.33 3.33 -1.39
N PHE A 196 -14.06 4.37 -1.78
CA PHE A 196 -13.68 5.21 -2.90
C PHE A 196 -12.82 6.38 -2.42
N ARG A 197 -11.53 6.33 -2.72
CA ARG A 197 -10.50 7.26 -2.25
C ARG A 197 -9.64 7.76 -3.41
N PRO A 198 -8.95 8.91 -3.25
CA PRO A 198 -8.14 9.49 -4.32
C PRO A 198 -6.78 8.82 -4.53
N ASN A 199 -6.39 7.84 -3.71
CA ASN A 199 -5.08 7.17 -3.77
C ASN A 199 -4.79 6.52 -5.13
N ILE A 200 -5.83 6.08 -5.84
CA ILE A 200 -5.72 5.57 -7.20
C ILE A 200 -5.11 6.59 -8.20
N LEU A 201 -5.22 7.89 -7.95
CA LEU A 201 -4.62 8.91 -8.82
C LEU A 201 -3.09 8.76 -8.87
N ILE A 202 -2.46 8.45 -7.73
CA ILE A 202 -1.03 8.16 -7.66
C ILE A 202 -0.73 6.92 -8.51
N ALA A 203 -1.52 5.86 -8.31
CA ALA A 203 -1.34 4.60 -9.03
C ALA A 203 -1.45 4.78 -10.57
N MET A 204 -2.45 5.52 -11.04
CA MET A 204 -2.62 5.81 -12.47
C MET A 204 -1.52 6.70 -13.04
N CYS A 205 -0.92 7.57 -12.22
CA CYS A 205 0.18 8.42 -12.64
C CYS A 205 1.49 7.63 -12.83
N VAL A 206 1.82 6.75 -11.88
CA VAL A 206 3.12 6.06 -11.85
C VAL A 206 3.14 4.74 -12.62
N ALA A 207 1.99 4.07 -12.76
CA ALA A 207 1.88 2.78 -13.45
C ALA A 207 0.56 2.68 -14.26
N PRO A 208 0.38 3.53 -15.29
CA PRO A 208 -0.85 3.57 -16.10
C PRO A 208 -1.16 2.22 -16.78
N ASP A 209 -0.15 1.42 -17.10
CA ASP A 209 -0.28 0.12 -17.77
C ASP A 209 -0.98 -0.96 -16.93
N LEU A 210 -1.13 -0.74 -15.61
CA LEU A 210 -1.92 -1.62 -14.75
C LEU A 210 -3.43 -1.54 -15.04
N PHE A 211 -3.88 -0.46 -15.67
CA PHE A 211 -5.29 -0.15 -15.80
C PHE A 211 -5.82 -0.37 -17.21
N LYS A 212 -7.03 -0.94 -17.33
CA LYS A 212 -7.73 -0.92 -18.63
C LYS A 212 -8.18 0.52 -18.96
N PRO A 213 -7.81 1.11 -20.12
CA PRO A 213 -8.05 2.53 -20.40
C PRO A 213 -9.50 2.99 -20.22
N LYS A 214 -10.47 2.18 -20.66
CA LYS A 214 -11.91 2.49 -20.51
C LYS A 214 -12.35 2.56 -19.04
N LYS A 215 -11.79 1.71 -18.18
CA LYS A 215 -12.07 1.71 -16.73
C LYS A 215 -11.37 2.89 -16.06
N ALA A 216 -10.11 3.15 -16.42
CA ALA A 216 -9.35 4.28 -15.90
C ALA A 216 -10.05 5.62 -16.17
N ILE A 217 -10.42 5.88 -17.43
CA ILE A 217 -11.16 7.09 -17.83
C ILE A 217 -12.50 7.20 -17.09
N HIS A 218 -13.20 6.08 -16.90
CA HIS A 218 -14.45 6.08 -16.14
C HIS A 218 -14.22 6.52 -14.70
N VAL A 219 -13.21 5.95 -14.02
CA VAL A 219 -12.91 6.28 -12.62
C VAL A 219 -12.40 7.71 -12.47
N LEU A 220 -11.54 8.20 -13.36
CA LEU A 220 -11.10 9.60 -13.34
C LEU A 220 -12.27 10.58 -13.44
N ARG A 221 -13.26 10.30 -14.30
CA ARG A 221 -14.49 11.11 -14.38
C ARG A 221 -15.29 11.07 -13.08
N ARG A 222 -15.34 9.92 -12.42
CA ARG A 222 -16.02 9.79 -11.12
C ARG A 222 -15.28 10.55 -10.02
N ILE A 223 -13.95 10.50 -9.99
CA ILE A 223 -13.15 11.28 -9.04
C ILE A 223 -13.41 12.78 -9.25
N HIS A 224 -13.38 13.25 -10.50
CA HIS A 224 -13.70 14.63 -10.84
C HIS A 224 -15.11 15.05 -10.39
N GLN A 225 -16.08 14.14 -10.47
CA GLN A 225 -17.48 14.43 -10.12
C GLN A 225 -17.79 14.30 -8.62
N GLU A 226 -17.12 13.39 -7.93
CA GLU A 226 -17.53 12.93 -6.59
C GLU A 226 -16.49 13.23 -5.50
N LEU A 227 -15.20 13.39 -5.84
CA LEU A 227 -14.13 13.66 -4.87
C LEU A 227 -13.48 15.03 -5.07
N GLU A 228 -13.45 15.58 -6.28
CA GLU A 228 -12.84 16.88 -6.53
C GLU A 228 -13.68 18.00 -5.93
N GLY A 229 -13.05 18.78 -5.06
CA GLY A 229 -13.57 20.02 -4.49
C GLY A 229 -12.88 21.24 -5.09
N LYS A 230 -13.29 22.43 -4.65
CA LYS A 230 -12.79 23.71 -5.19
C LYS A 230 -11.26 23.89 -5.12
N TYR A 231 -10.62 23.34 -4.08
CA TYR A 231 -9.20 23.56 -3.78
C TYR A 231 -8.41 22.28 -3.52
N GLY A 232 -9.05 21.12 -3.64
CA GLY A 232 -8.46 19.86 -3.23
C GLY A 232 -9.37 18.69 -3.54
N ILE A 233 -8.96 17.50 -3.11
CA ILE A 233 -9.68 16.27 -3.37
C ILE A 233 -10.07 15.64 -2.03
N SER A 234 -11.35 15.31 -1.87
CA SER A 234 -11.89 14.59 -0.72
C SER A 234 -11.13 13.27 -0.53
N THR A 235 -10.67 13.02 0.70
CA THR A 235 -9.88 11.84 1.07
C THR A 235 -10.71 10.55 1.14
N LEU A 236 -12.03 10.70 1.17
CA LEU A 236 -13.03 9.65 1.16
C LEU A 236 -14.30 10.17 0.49
N ASP A 237 -15.02 9.30 -0.20
CA ASP A 237 -16.31 9.64 -0.79
C ASP A 237 -17.38 10.06 0.23
N HIS A 238 -18.17 11.08 -0.15
CA HIS A 238 -19.20 11.69 0.70
C HIS A 238 -20.37 10.78 1.07
N SER A 239 -20.61 9.70 0.32
CA SER A 239 -21.66 8.72 0.63
C SER A 239 -21.19 7.59 1.53
N ASP A 240 -19.90 7.55 1.89
CA ASP A 240 -19.38 6.61 2.87
C ASP A 240 -19.86 6.98 4.29
N TRP A 241 -20.24 5.99 5.08
CA TRP A 241 -20.73 6.19 6.45
C TRP A 241 -19.66 6.74 7.40
N ASN A 242 -18.38 6.60 7.05
CA ASN A 242 -17.24 7.19 7.78
C ASN A 242 -16.90 8.61 7.32
N TYR A 243 -17.60 9.17 6.34
CA TYR A 243 -17.24 10.48 5.81
C TYR A 243 -17.51 11.60 6.83
N CYS A 244 -16.45 12.31 7.22
CA CYS A 244 -16.53 13.58 7.93
C CYS A 244 -15.60 14.59 7.24
N GLY A 245 -16.19 15.58 6.56
CA GLY A 245 -15.46 16.59 5.78
C GLY A 245 -14.81 17.71 6.60
N PHE A 246 -14.87 17.66 7.93
CA PHE A 246 -14.35 18.70 8.81
C PHE A 246 -13.22 18.16 9.67
N TYR A 247 -12.03 18.73 9.50
CA TYR A 247 -10.88 18.44 10.35
C TYR A 247 -10.72 19.54 11.41
N VAL A 248 -11.00 19.19 12.68
CA VAL A 248 -10.79 20.06 13.85
C VAL A 248 -9.85 19.32 14.79
N ASN A 249 -8.64 19.87 14.97
CA ASN A 249 -7.58 19.28 15.79
C ASN A 249 -7.33 20.16 17.01
N ASN A 250 -8.20 20.01 18.01
CA ASN A 250 -8.15 20.70 19.29
C ASN A 250 -7.52 19.82 20.38
#